data_AF-A0A183F081-F1
#
_entry.id   AF-A0A183F081-F1
#
_cell.length_a   1.000
_cell.length_b   1.000
_cell.length_c   1.000
_cell.angle_alpha   90.00
_cell.angle_beta   90.00
_cell.angle_gamma   90.00
#
_symmetry.space_group_name_H-M   'P 1'
#
loop_
_entity.id
_entity.type
_entity.pdbx_description
1 polymer ?
#
loop_
_entity_poly.entity_id
_entity_poly.type
_entity_poly.pdbx_seq_one_letter_code
_entity_poly.pdbx_strand_id
1 'polypeptide(L)'
;MGVKNACSMLVALGIDSRRVYEQEFEEAFLRVSSEYYRAKSQSFLAENSASIYVKKVEECLMEESTRAKVYLDKGTEQKILEVLDEELINKHMLTIVEMENSGVVHMLNNDRVQDLRRLYMLLKRMTKGLPTMTDCISRYLRRKGEQLVSEGGEGEASLPKNPISYIQVSYFAY
;
A
#
# COMPACT_ATOMS: atom_id res chain seq x y z
N MET A 1 14.59 -26.82 13.22
CA MET A 1 15.95 -26.66 13.79
C MET A 1 17.05 -26.63 12.72
N GLY A 2 16.95 -27.38 11.62
CA GLY A 2 18.01 -27.43 10.59
C GLY A 2 18.39 -26.07 9.96
N VAL A 3 17.42 -25.30 9.47
CA VAL A 3 17.68 -24.03 8.76
C VAL A 3 18.41 -23.01 9.65
N LYS A 4 17.93 -22.83 10.89
CA LYS A 4 18.55 -21.91 11.86
C LYS A 4 20.01 -22.29 12.14
N ASN A 5 20.26 -23.57 12.39
CA ASN A 5 21.61 -24.04 12.70
C ASN A 5 22.54 -23.89 11.48
N ALA A 6 22.05 -24.16 10.27
CA ALA A 6 22.82 -23.96 9.04
C ALA A 6 23.14 -22.47 8.81
N CYS A 7 22.17 -21.57 9.02
CA CYS A 7 22.41 -20.12 8.92
C CYS A 7 23.45 -19.66 9.95
N SER A 8 23.31 -20.07 11.22
CA SER A 8 24.29 -19.76 12.27
C SER A 8 25.69 -20.29 11.95
N MET A 9 25.79 -21.50 11.36
CA MET A 9 27.06 -22.07 10.92
C MET A 9 27.70 -21.24 9.81
N LEU A 10 26.93 -20.84 8.79
CA LEU A 10 27.42 -19.99 7.70
C LEU A 10 27.92 -18.62 8.20
N VAL A 11 27.23 -18.03 9.18
CA VAL A 11 27.69 -16.80 9.83
C VAL A 11 28.99 -17.04 10.60
N ALA A 12 29.10 -18.14 11.36
CA ALA A 12 30.31 -18.46 12.13
C ALA A 12 31.54 -18.75 11.24
N LEU A 13 31.35 -19.35 10.06
CA LEU A 13 32.43 -19.61 9.10
C LEU A 13 33.03 -18.33 8.50
N GLY A 14 32.33 -17.20 8.58
CA GLY A 14 32.76 -15.92 8.03
C GLY A 14 33.82 -15.17 8.85
N ILE A 15 34.21 -15.68 10.03
CA ILE A 15 35.19 -15.10 11.00
C ILE A 15 35.07 -13.57 11.12
N ASP A 16 34.28 -13.11 12.09
CA ASP A 16 33.97 -11.68 12.33
C ASP A 16 33.27 -10.95 11.15
N SER A 17 32.77 -11.69 10.15
CA SER A 17 31.99 -11.14 9.05
C SER A 17 30.80 -12.03 8.68
N ARG A 18 29.79 -11.43 8.02
CA ARG A 18 28.63 -12.17 7.47
C ARG A 18 28.86 -12.67 6.04
N ARG A 19 30.06 -12.50 5.49
CA ARG A 19 30.31 -12.64 4.04
C ARG A 19 29.97 -14.03 3.49
N VAL A 20 30.32 -15.09 4.21
CA VAL A 20 30.00 -16.47 3.82
C VAL A 20 28.49 -16.71 3.82
N TYR A 21 27.78 -16.24 4.86
CA TYR A 21 26.32 -16.30 4.91
C TYR A 21 25.66 -15.50 3.77
N GLU A 22 26.16 -14.30 3.49
CA GLU A 22 25.61 -13.43 2.45
C GLU A 22 25.74 -14.06 1.06
N GLN A 23 26.94 -14.52 0.72
CA GLN A 23 27.26 -15.07 -0.61
C GLN A 23 26.66 -16.46 -0.86
N GLU A 24 26.71 -17.35 0.14
CA GLU A 24 26.27 -18.74 -0.03
C GLU A 24 24.77 -18.93 0.21
N PHE A 25 24.10 -17.96 0.85
CA PHE A 25 22.68 -18.09 1.19
C PHE A 25 21.86 -16.82 0.95
N GLU A 26 22.19 -15.69 1.60
CA GLU A 26 21.28 -14.53 1.68
C GLU A 26 20.95 -13.95 0.30
N GLU A 27 21.95 -13.80 -0.57
CA GLU A 27 21.76 -13.25 -1.93
C GLU A 27 20.83 -14.14 -2.77
N ALA A 28 21.06 -15.46 -2.76
CA ALA A 28 20.22 -16.40 -3.47
C ALA A 28 18.80 -16.46 -2.89
N PHE A 29 18.68 -16.44 -1.56
CA PHE A 29 17.41 -16.42 -0.84
C PHE A 29 16.58 -15.18 -1.20
N LEU A 30 17.18 -13.99 -1.20
CA LEU A 30 16.49 -12.74 -1.53
C LEU A 30 16.06 -12.72 -3.00
N ARG A 31 16.91 -13.20 -3.93
CA ARG A 31 16.57 -13.30 -5.36
C ARG A 31 15.37 -14.19 -5.59
N VAL A 32 15.39 -15.42 -5.07
CA VAL A 32 14.29 -16.37 -5.20
C VAL A 32 13.02 -15.85 -4.52
N SER A 33 13.17 -15.17 -3.38
CA SER A 33 12.04 -14.54 -2.69
C SER A 33 11.40 -13.43 -3.51
N SER A 34 12.19 -12.57 -4.18
CA SER A 34 11.68 -11.53 -5.09
C SER A 34 10.86 -12.16 -6.21
N GLU A 35 11.36 -13.23 -6.84
CA GLU A 35 10.62 -13.94 -7.90
C GLU A 35 9.31 -14.55 -7.39
N TYR A 36 9.33 -15.14 -6.19
CA TYR A 36 8.14 -15.69 -5.52
C TYR A 36 7.10 -14.61 -5.23
N TYR A 37 7.49 -13.49 -4.60
CA TYR A 37 6.54 -12.43 -4.24
C TYR A 37 6.03 -11.67 -5.47
N ARG A 38 6.82 -11.56 -6.53
CA ARG A 38 6.35 -11.05 -7.83
C ARG A 38 5.24 -11.90 -8.42
N ALA A 39 5.38 -13.22 -8.41
CA ALA A 39 4.31 -14.11 -8.89
C ALA A 39 3.08 -14.06 -7.98
N LYS A 40 3.32 -13.98 -6.65
CA LYS A 40 2.27 -13.90 -5.63
C LYS A 40 1.46 -12.61 -5.73
N SER A 41 2.10 -11.45 -5.97
CA SER A 41 1.38 -10.18 -6.15
C SER A 41 0.46 -10.22 -7.36
N GLN A 42 0.92 -10.81 -8.47
CA GLN A 42 0.11 -10.95 -9.68
C GLN A 42 -1.14 -11.81 -9.46
N SER A 43 -0.99 -12.98 -8.82
CA SER A 43 -2.15 -13.82 -8.45
C SER A 43 -3.08 -13.09 -7.47
N PHE A 44 -2.53 -12.41 -6.47
CA PHE A 44 -3.34 -11.67 -5.51
C PHE A 44 -4.14 -10.55 -6.17
N LEU A 45 -3.55 -9.77 -7.08
CA LEU A 45 -4.25 -8.70 -7.81
C LEU A 45 -5.32 -9.25 -8.76
N ALA A 46 -5.08 -10.41 -9.37
CA ALA A 46 -6.04 -11.03 -10.30
C ALA A 46 -7.27 -11.59 -9.59
N GLU A 47 -7.10 -12.09 -8.36
CA GLU A 47 -8.13 -12.86 -7.67
C GLU A 47 -8.86 -12.10 -6.55
N ASN A 48 -8.38 -10.91 -6.17
CA ASN A 48 -8.83 -10.24 -4.95
C ASN A 48 -9.10 -8.75 -5.16
N SER A 49 -10.04 -8.21 -4.37
CA SER A 49 -10.26 -6.77 -4.27
C SER A 49 -9.10 -6.07 -3.54
N ALA A 50 -8.99 -4.74 -3.71
CA ALA A 50 -7.92 -3.96 -3.07
C ALA A 50 -7.87 -4.16 -1.55
N SER A 51 -9.02 -4.17 -0.85
CA SER A 51 -9.06 -4.40 0.60
C SER A 51 -8.54 -5.78 1.01
N ILE A 52 -8.82 -6.83 0.22
CA ILE A 52 -8.34 -8.18 0.50
C ILE A 52 -6.84 -8.31 0.16
N TYR A 53 -6.42 -7.69 -0.94
CA TYR A 53 -5.01 -7.59 -1.31
C TYR A 53 -4.18 -6.97 -0.18
N VAL A 54 -4.59 -5.81 0.33
CA VAL A 54 -3.90 -5.10 1.43
C VAL A 54 -3.74 -5.99 2.66
N LYS A 55 -4.81 -6.71 3.06
CA LYS A 55 -4.77 -7.63 4.20
C LYS A 55 -3.76 -8.77 3.99
N LYS A 56 -3.78 -9.39 2.81
CA LYS A 56 -2.85 -10.47 2.47
C LYS A 56 -1.39 -9.99 2.46
N VAL A 57 -1.13 -8.74 2.05
CA VAL A 57 0.21 -8.15 2.13
C VAL A 57 0.63 -7.89 3.58
N GLU A 58 -0.27 -7.37 4.42
CA GLU A 58 -0.02 -7.20 5.87
C GLU A 58 0.36 -8.53 6.53
N GLU A 59 -0.38 -9.60 6.21
CA GLU A 59 -0.11 -10.96 6.69
C GLU A 59 1.25 -11.48 6.21
N CYS A 60 1.57 -11.34 4.91
CA CYS A 60 2.85 -11.77 4.36
C CYS A 60 4.04 -11.04 5.02
N LEU A 61 3.94 -9.74 5.26
CA LEU A 61 4.98 -8.96 5.93
C LEU A 61 5.20 -9.44 7.38
N MET A 62 4.12 -9.74 8.11
CA MET A 62 4.18 -10.24 9.48
C MET A 62 4.79 -11.64 9.54
N GLU A 63 4.36 -12.53 8.65
CA GLU A 63 4.87 -13.89 8.54
C GLU A 63 6.36 -13.89 8.20
N GLU A 64 6.80 -13.02 7.27
CA GLU A 64 8.22 -12.92 6.93
C GLU A 64 9.10 -12.33 8.01
N SER A 65 8.63 -11.26 8.65
CA SER A 65 9.35 -10.70 9.78
C SER A 65 9.56 -11.78 10.85
N THR A 66 8.53 -12.56 11.14
CA THR A 66 8.61 -13.66 12.10
C THR A 66 9.57 -14.75 11.62
N ARG A 67 9.44 -15.19 10.36
CA ARG A 67 10.29 -16.25 9.81
C ARG A 67 11.77 -15.84 9.80
N ALA A 68 12.07 -14.63 9.36
CA ALA A 68 13.43 -14.10 9.35
C ALA A 68 14.03 -14.05 10.76
N LYS A 69 13.30 -13.51 11.74
CA LYS A 69 13.73 -13.46 13.16
C LYS A 69 13.99 -14.84 13.77
N VAL A 70 13.22 -15.84 13.38
CA VAL A 70 13.33 -17.20 13.95
C VAL A 70 14.48 -17.99 13.35
N TYR A 71 14.70 -17.89 12.03
CA TYR A 71 15.57 -18.81 11.29
C TYR A 71 16.81 -18.18 10.67
N LEU A 72 16.82 -16.87 10.42
CA LEU A 72 17.87 -16.21 9.66
C LEU A 72 18.75 -15.33 10.56
N ASP A 73 19.83 -14.79 9.99
CA ASP A 73 20.62 -13.81 10.70
C ASP A 73 19.83 -12.48 10.87
N LYS A 74 20.10 -11.76 11.96
CA LYS A 74 19.40 -10.50 12.30
C LYS A 74 19.43 -9.44 11.19
N GLY A 75 20.48 -9.42 10.36
CA GLY A 75 20.59 -8.46 9.25
C GLY A 75 19.66 -8.78 8.07
N THR A 76 19.13 -10.00 8.00
CA THR A 76 18.32 -10.46 6.87
C THR A 76 16.89 -9.96 6.93
N GLU A 77 16.33 -9.73 8.13
CA GLU A 77 14.93 -9.31 8.30
C GLU A 77 14.62 -8.04 7.52
N GLN A 78 15.44 -7.01 7.66
CA GLN A 78 15.23 -5.75 6.95
C GLN A 78 15.28 -5.95 5.43
N LYS A 79 16.26 -6.73 4.94
CA LYS A 79 16.45 -6.98 3.50
C LYS A 79 15.29 -7.77 2.88
N ILE A 80 14.75 -8.77 3.57
CA ILE A 80 13.60 -9.52 3.06
C ILE A 80 12.33 -8.67 3.08
N LEU A 81 12.12 -7.85 4.11
CA LEU A 81 10.97 -6.94 4.16
C LEU A 81 11.02 -5.89 3.04
N GLU A 82 12.21 -5.40 2.68
CA GLU A 82 12.42 -4.52 1.51
C GLU A 82 12.03 -5.21 0.20
N VAL A 83 12.33 -6.50 0.05
CA VAL A 83 11.89 -7.28 -1.12
C VAL A 83 10.36 -7.36 -1.19
N LEU A 84 9.68 -7.62 -0.06
CA LEU A 84 8.21 -7.66 -0.04
C LEU A 84 7.60 -6.28 -0.31
N ASP A 85 8.16 -5.24 0.28
CA ASP A 85 7.76 -3.86 0.08
C ASP A 85 7.85 -3.47 -1.40
N GLU A 86 8.93 -3.85 -2.08
CA GLU A 86 9.11 -3.62 -3.51
C GLU A 86 8.11 -4.42 -4.37
N GLU A 87 8.07 -5.75 -4.19
CA GLU A 87 7.29 -6.65 -5.06
C GLU A 87 5.78 -6.60 -4.81
N LEU A 88 5.35 -6.37 -3.57
CA LEU A 88 3.93 -6.40 -3.20
C LEU A 88 3.30 -4.99 -3.15
N ILE A 89 4.09 -3.93 -2.94
CA ILE A 89 3.56 -2.58 -2.73
C ILE A 89 4.06 -1.63 -3.82
N ASN A 90 5.37 -1.36 -3.88
CA ASN A 90 5.92 -0.28 -4.71
C ASN A 90 5.55 -0.44 -6.20
N LYS A 91 5.69 -1.65 -6.75
CA LYS A 91 5.36 -1.94 -8.16
C LYS A 91 3.87 -1.85 -8.50
N HIS A 92 3.00 -1.85 -7.49
CA HIS A 92 1.54 -1.97 -7.66
C HIS A 92 0.73 -0.85 -7.02
N MET A 93 1.36 0.21 -6.50
CA MET A 93 0.67 1.29 -5.77
C MET A 93 -0.48 1.89 -6.57
N LEU A 94 -0.25 2.24 -7.84
CA LEU A 94 -1.30 2.78 -8.72
C LEU A 94 -2.41 1.77 -8.95
N THR A 95 -2.06 0.51 -9.24
CA THR A 95 -3.03 -0.57 -9.46
C THR A 95 -3.94 -0.78 -8.26
N ILE A 96 -3.40 -0.74 -7.03
CA ILE A 96 -4.19 -0.91 -5.80
C ILE A 96 -5.10 0.30 -5.57
N VAL A 97 -4.56 1.52 -5.74
CA VAL A 97 -5.28 2.77 -5.49
C VAL A 97 -6.43 2.97 -6.49
N GLU A 98 -6.17 2.68 -7.77
CA GLU A 98 -7.11 2.89 -8.87
C GLU A 98 -7.92 1.63 -9.22
N MET A 99 -7.82 0.56 -8.42
CA MET A 99 -8.49 -0.71 -8.70
C MET A 99 -10.00 -0.50 -8.88
N GLU A 100 -10.53 -1.00 -10.01
CA GLU A 100 -11.94 -0.85 -10.33
C GLU A 100 -12.81 -1.50 -9.24
N ASN A 101 -13.88 -0.82 -8.82
CA ASN A 101 -14.86 -1.29 -7.84
C ASN A 101 -14.29 -1.70 -6.46
N SER A 102 -13.04 -1.37 -6.14
CA SER A 102 -12.47 -1.69 -4.82
C SER A 102 -11.36 -0.76 -4.34
N GLY A 103 -10.75 0.05 -5.21
CA GLY A 103 -9.72 1.03 -4.88
C GLY A 103 -10.23 2.22 -4.05
N VAL A 104 -9.38 3.24 -3.90
CA VAL A 104 -9.60 4.38 -2.98
C VAL A 104 -10.94 5.08 -3.23
N VAL A 105 -11.30 5.31 -4.50
CA VAL A 105 -12.57 5.95 -4.86
C VAL A 105 -13.77 5.12 -4.41
N HIS A 106 -13.73 3.81 -4.62
CA HIS A 106 -14.78 2.92 -4.16
C HIS A 106 -14.89 2.95 -2.62
N MET A 107 -13.75 2.91 -1.93
CA MET A 107 -13.74 2.97 -0.47
C MET A 107 -14.32 4.28 0.08
N LEU A 108 -14.03 5.42 -0.56
CA LEU A 108 -14.59 6.73 -0.20
C LEU A 108 -16.10 6.81 -0.46
N ASN A 109 -16.58 6.28 -1.59
CA ASN A 109 -18.00 6.30 -1.93
C ASN A 109 -18.86 5.42 -0.99
N ASN A 110 -18.26 4.44 -0.33
CA ASN A 110 -18.96 3.44 0.48
C ASN A 110 -18.56 3.51 1.96
N ASP A 111 -18.01 4.64 2.41
CA ASP A 111 -17.61 4.90 3.80
C ASP A 111 -16.74 3.79 4.42
N ARG A 112 -15.85 3.18 3.62
CA ARG A 112 -14.97 2.07 4.01
C ARG A 112 -13.72 2.58 4.74
N VAL A 113 -13.92 3.35 5.80
CA VAL A 113 -12.86 4.06 6.54
C VAL A 113 -11.78 3.11 7.08
N GLN A 114 -12.17 1.91 7.54
CA GLN A 114 -11.21 0.93 8.05
C GLN A 114 -10.30 0.37 6.95
N ASP A 115 -10.83 0.16 5.76
CA ASP A 115 -10.05 -0.32 4.61
C ASP A 115 -9.10 0.78 4.12
N LEU A 116 -9.56 2.05 4.08
CA LEU A 116 -8.71 3.21 3.80
C LEU A 116 -7.57 3.36 4.81
N ARG A 117 -7.83 3.14 6.10
CA ARG A 117 -6.81 3.20 7.15
C ARG A 117 -5.72 2.16 6.91
N ARG A 118 -6.08 0.92 6.57
CA ARG A 118 -5.10 -0.14 6.26
C ARG A 118 -4.28 0.22 5.03
N LEU A 119 -4.95 0.66 3.96
CA LEU A 119 -4.27 1.09 2.74
C LEU A 119 -3.30 2.25 3.00
N TYR A 120 -3.69 3.24 3.81
CA TYR A 120 -2.81 4.33 4.23
C TYR A 120 -1.57 3.81 4.98
N MET A 121 -1.76 2.91 5.95
CA MET A 121 -0.64 2.34 6.71
C MET A 121 0.32 1.56 5.82
N LEU A 122 -0.21 0.83 4.83
CA LEU A 122 0.59 0.10 3.86
C LEU A 122 1.38 1.06 2.94
N LEU A 123 0.70 2.04 2.34
CA LEU A 123 1.33 2.99 1.41
C LEU A 123 2.31 3.96 2.10
N LYS A 124 2.13 4.24 3.40
CA LYS A 124 3.08 5.06 4.18
C LYS A 124 4.49 4.47 4.20
N ARG A 125 4.64 3.16 3.98
CA ARG A 125 5.94 2.48 3.90
C ARG A 125 6.75 2.92 2.68
N MET A 126 6.07 3.37 1.62
CA MET A 126 6.71 3.74 0.35
C MET A 126 6.86 5.26 0.22
N THR A 127 8.02 5.73 -0.25
CA THR A 127 8.28 7.17 -0.45
C THR A 127 7.23 7.85 -1.33
N LYS A 128 6.74 7.15 -2.37
CA LYS A 128 5.71 7.67 -3.29
C LYS A 128 4.29 7.19 -2.95
N GLY A 129 4.10 6.43 -1.87
CA GLY A 129 2.80 5.82 -1.55
C GLY A 129 1.74 6.84 -1.13
N LEU A 130 2.04 7.71 -0.16
CA LEU A 130 1.10 8.76 0.26
C LEU A 130 0.82 9.77 -0.86
N PRO A 131 1.82 10.28 -1.62
CA PRO A 131 1.55 11.11 -2.79
C PRO A 131 0.61 10.46 -3.81
N THR A 132 0.77 9.16 -4.09
CA THR A 132 -0.10 8.41 -5.01
C THR A 132 -1.55 8.37 -4.52
N MET A 133 -1.75 8.10 -3.22
CA MET A 133 -3.08 8.08 -2.61
C MET A 133 -3.72 9.47 -2.63
N THR A 134 -2.97 10.51 -2.24
CA THR A 134 -3.48 11.90 -2.19
C THR A 134 -3.84 12.42 -3.58
N ASP A 135 -3.06 12.10 -4.63
CA ASP A 135 -3.41 12.48 -6.00
C ASP A 135 -4.75 11.87 -6.44
N CYS A 136 -4.95 10.58 -6.20
CA CYS A 136 -6.21 9.89 -6.50
C CYS A 136 -7.40 10.54 -5.77
N ILE A 137 -7.24 10.81 -4.47
CA ILE A 137 -8.28 11.49 -3.67
C ILE A 137 -8.55 12.89 -4.21
N SER A 138 -7.51 13.67 -4.53
CA SER A 138 -7.65 15.04 -5.04
C SER A 138 -8.43 15.06 -6.36
N ARG A 139 -8.09 14.17 -7.30
CA ARG A 139 -8.82 14.03 -8.58
C ARG A 139 -10.28 13.68 -8.35
N TYR A 140 -10.57 12.74 -7.46
CA TYR A 140 -11.94 12.35 -7.12
C TYR A 140 -12.74 13.51 -6.52
N LEU A 141 -12.20 14.21 -5.52
CA LEU A 141 -12.89 15.32 -4.86
C LEU A 141 -13.17 16.49 -5.82
N ARG A 142 -12.23 16.82 -6.72
CA ARG A 142 -12.44 17.86 -7.75
C ARG A 142 -13.62 17.51 -8.66
N ARG A 143 -13.63 16.29 -9.21
CA ARG A 143 -14.74 15.82 -10.08
C ARG A 143 -16.08 15.83 -9.36
N LYS A 144 -16.12 15.34 -8.10
CA LYS A 144 -17.34 15.34 -7.30
C LYS A 144 -17.83 16.77 -7.01
N GLY A 145 -16.91 17.69 -6.73
CA GLY A 145 -17.23 19.11 -6.56
C GLY A 145 -17.80 19.75 -7.83
N GLU A 146 -17.19 19.49 -8.99
CA GLU A 146 -17.67 19.97 -10.29
C GLU A 146 -19.08 19.47 -10.61
N GLN A 147 -19.37 18.19 -10.32
CA GLN A 147 -20.70 17.60 -10.49
C GLN A 147 -21.74 18.30 -9.60
N LEU A 148 -21.46 18.49 -8.31
CA LEU A 148 -22.38 19.17 -7.38
C LEU A 148 -22.72 20.60 -7.81
N VAL A 149 -21.74 21.36 -8.31
CA VAL A 149 -21.94 22.74 -8.81
C VAL A 149 -22.73 22.78 -10.12
N SER A 150 -22.66 21.70 -10.91
CA SER A 150 -23.36 21.57 -12.19
C SER A 150 -24.82 21.13 -11.97
N GLU A 151 -25.04 20.11 -11.15
CA GLU A 151 -26.36 19.54 -10.83
C GLU A 151 -27.23 20.50 -10.00
N GLY A 152 -26.63 21.26 -9.08
CA GLY A 152 -27.31 22.32 -8.33
C GLY A 152 -27.72 23.55 -9.16
N GLY A 153 -27.65 23.47 -10.49
CA GLY A 153 -28.02 24.54 -11.42
C GLY A 153 -29.36 24.35 -12.15
N GLU A 154 -30.00 23.17 -12.06
CA GLU A 154 -31.17 22.84 -12.90
C GLU A 154 -32.51 22.74 -12.15
N GLY A 155 -32.51 22.81 -10.82
CA GLY A 155 -33.74 22.77 -10.02
C GLY A 155 -33.67 23.71 -8.82
N GLU A 156 -34.57 24.70 -8.81
CA GLU A 156 -34.71 25.80 -7.84
C GLU A 156 -33.78 27.01 -8.08
N ALA A 157 -34.42 28.18 -8.19
CA ALA A 157 -33.87 29.50 -8.50
C ALA A 157 -32.35 29.63 -8.30
N SER A 158 -31.64 29.73 -9.43
CA SER A 158 -30.18 29.89 -9.55
C SER A 158 -29.56 30.71 -8.43
N LEU A 159 -29.14 30.04 -7.36
CA LEU A 159 -28.29 30.65 -6.34
C LEU A 159 -26.98 31.01 -7.03
N PRO A 160 -26.50 32.26 -6.87
CA PRO A 160 -25.35 32.73 -7.60
C PRO A 160 -24.12 31.91 -7.21
N LYS A 161 -23.54 31.23 -8.22
CA LYS A 161 -22.39 30.31 -8.10
C LYS A 161 -21.08 30.99 -7.66
N ASN A 162 -21.12 32.29 -7.38
CA ASN A 162 -19.99 33.03 -6.84
C ASN A 162 -19.90 32.78 -5.31
N PRO A 163 -18.74 32.37 -4.78
CA PRO A 163 -18.56 32.12 -3.34
C PRO A 163 -18.98 33.30 -2.45
N ILE A 164 -18.79 34.54 -2.92
CA ILE A 164 -19.15 35.76 -2.20
C ILE A 164 -20.67 35.87 -2.05
N SER A 165 -21.40 35.58 -3.11
CA SER A 165 -22.86 35.70 -3.12
C SER A 165 -23.54 34.57 -2.34
N TYR A 166 -22.94 33.38 -2.28
CA TYR A 166 -23.46 32.29 -1.45
C TYR A 166 -23.43 32.64 0.05
N ILE A 167 -22.31 33.22 0.52
CA ILE A 167 -22.14 33.65 1.92
C ILE A 167 -23.07 34.81 2.26
N GLN A 168 -23.25 35.76 1.33
CA GLN A 168 -24.14 36.90 1.55
C GLN A 168 -25.62 36.49 1.62
N VAL A 169 -26.06 35.54 0.78
CA VAL A 169 -27.45 35.04 0.83
C VAL A 169 -27.75 34.36 2.18
N SER A 170 -26.78 33.66 2.79
CA SER A 170 -26.94 33.05 4.11
C SER A 170 -27.04 34.05 5.26
N TYR A 171 -26.51 35.27 5.10
CA TYR A 171 -26.56 36.32 6.12
C TYR A 171 -27.89 37.09 6.17
N PHE A 172 -28.73 37.00 5.13
CA PHE A 172 -30.04 37.68 5.07
C PHE A 172 -31.22 36.75 5.37
N ALA A 173 -30.96 35.48 5.72
CA ALA A 173 -31.98 34.48 6.03
C ALA A 173 -32.26 34.30 7.54
N TYR A 174 -31.74 35.19 8.39
CA TYR A 174 -32.00 35.27 9.83
C TYR A 174 -32.52 36.65 10.23
#